data_AF-A0A964ZB05-F1
#
_entry.id   AF-A0A964ZB05-F1
#
_cell.length_a   1.000
_cell.length_b   1.000
_cell.length_c   1.000
_cell.angle_alpha   90.00
_cell.angle_beta   90.00
_cell.angle_gamma   90.00
#
_symmetry.space_group_name_H-M   'P 1'
#
loop_
_entity.id
_entity.type
_entity.pdbx_description
1 polymer ?
#
loop_
_entity_poly.entity_id
_entity_poly.type
_entity_poly.pdbx_seq_one_letter_code
_entity_poly.pdbx_strand_id
1 'polypeptide(L)'
;MWVRKCDIDAEGDPAPIPTRVVSNEEFVPPPPSAELIEVEARLKALSEQEAARQGISRRDFFRSGSGMAASLVVLNQVFGRCYEVEADEVRDSRAFEEKSPKDQFIFDIQTHHVDVSKKWYDTTPDGKAVRSFFTMLRPGAKSTDHALELLNRVHYVKELFGDSDTVMAIISGVPTRDWDKNPLPPDQMVATRKYVNDLAGSTRVLSHGLVRPNLGVKELDEMERQATVLKVDAWKMYTGAEIGEKAWRLDDEKVAYPFWEKTKKLGIKNVCVHKGLPLSTFNEKACTPSDVEKAAKDFPELNFIIYHSAYRGPGGLLTGWMGRGTGDKVVDAPTTDPQEIPWTSDLFRMLKKNPKIKNVYFELGSTFNILSSSDPRKCLHMLGQMIQIAGADHILWGTDSIWNGSPQGQIARFRRLKMDEELIKKYKYAELTDEIKNQILGLNASKLFGIDPKKAFKAIKTDKLSALKEEYLKNPAPSNTQYGWVWVGDGEPTTPVGGE
;
A
#
# COMPACT_ATOMS: atom_id res chain seq x y z
N MET A 1 -24.24 6.28 -1.24
CA MET A 1 -23.96 5.26 -0.18
C MET A 1 -22.57 4.66 -0.37
N TRP A 2 -21.95 4.27 0.76
CA TRP A 2 -20.70 3.52 0.84
C TRP A 2 -20.98 2.04 1.07
N VAL A 3 -20.22 1.17 0.42
CA VAL A 3 -20.29 -0.28 0.67
C VAL A 3 -18.89 -0.88 0.72
N ARG A 4 -18.76 -2.01 1.42
CA ARG A 4 -17.53 -2.79 1.42
C ARG A 4 -17.31 -3.41 0.06
N LYS A 5 -16.10 -3.28 -0.46
CA LYS A 5 -15.75 -3.83 -1.78
C LYS A 5 -15.74 -5.36 -1.76
N CYS A 6 -15.40 -5.98 -0.63
CA CYS A 6 -15.47 -7.43 -0.47
C CYS A 6 -16.90 -7.99 -0.52
N ASP A 7 -17.92 -7.22 -0.14
CA ASP A 7 -19.32 -7.67 -0.24
C ASP A 7 -19.78 -7.67 -1.71
N ILE A 8 -19.42 -6.63 -2.49
CA ILE A 8 -19.61 -6.62 -3.95
C ILE A 8 -18.87 -7.80 -4.61
N ASP A 9 -17.63 -8.07 -4.17
CA ASP A 9 -16.78 -9.11 -4.76
C ASP A 9 -17.24 -10.53 -4.42
N ALA A 10 -17.94 -10.73 -3.29
CA ALA A 10 -18.53 -12.01 -2.93
C ALA A 10 -19.70 -12.39 -3.85
N GLU A 11 -20.50 -11.40 -4.28
CA GLU A 11 -21.66 -11.57 -5.17
C GLU A 11 -21.27 -11.48 -6.66
N GLY A 12 -20.18 -10.80 -6.99
CA GLY A 12 -19.74 -10.51 -8.37
C GLY A 12 -18.58 -11.37 -8.89
N ASP A 13 -17.94 -10.90 -9.95
CA ASP A 13 -16.71 -11.49 -10.49
C ASP A 13 -15.58 -10.46 -10.33
N PRO A 14 -14.74 -10.56 -9.28
CA PRO A 14 -13.77 -9.52 -8.95
C PRO A 14 -12.67 -9.42 -10.01
N ALA A 15 -12.60 -8.27 -10.68
CA ALA A 15 -11.54 -7.94 -11.62
C ALA A 15 -10.18 -7.79 -10.90
N PRO A 16 -9.06 -8.20 -11.52
CA PRO A 16 -7.73 -8.16 -10.91
C PRO A 16 -7.15 -6.74 -10.78
N ILE A 17 -7.79 -5.74 -11.38
CA ILE A 17 -7.53 -4.31 -11.20
C ILE A 17 -8.87 -3.66 -10.81
N PRO A 18 -8.95 -2.87 -9.73
CA PRO A 18 -10.20 -2.25 -9.31
C PRO A 18 -10.63 -1.15 -10.30
N THR A 19 -11.91 -1.17 -10.70
CA THR A 19 -12.54 -0.17 -11.58
C THR A 19 -13.10 1.03 -10.81
N ARG A 20 -12.90 1.07 -9.50
CA ARG A 20 -13.32 2.15 -8.59
C ARG A 20 -12.18 2.42 -7.60
N VAL A 21 -12.09 3.64 -7.09
CA VAL A 21 -11.13 3.93 -6.02
C VAL A 21 -11.58 3.19 -4.76
N VAL A 22 -10.77 2.23 -4.31
CA VAL A 22 -10.99 1.50 -3.06
C VAL A 22 -10.19 2.16 -1.94
N SER A 23 -10.82 2.42 -0.79
CA SER A 23 -10.11 2.93 0.39
C SER A 23 -9.62 1.81 1.30
N ASN A 24 -8.34 1.86 1.63
CA ASN A 24 -7.66 1.12 2.70
C ASN A 24 -8.05 1.57 4.13
N GLU A 25 -9.21 2.24 4.28
CA GLU A 25 -9.71 2.91 5.50
C GLU A 25 -8.97 4.21 5.88
N GLU A 26 -7.88 4.58 5.19
CA GLU A 26 -7.13 5.81 5.46
C GLU A 26 -7.72 7.07 4.80
N PHE A 27 -8.71 6.91 3.94
CA PHE A 27 -9.41 8.02 3.27
C PHE A 27 -10.86 7.65 2.93
N VAL A 28 -11.60 8.61 2.41
CA VAL A 28 -13.00 8.45 2.01
C VAL A 28 -13.07 8.38 0.47
N PRO A 29 -13.38 7.23 -0.15
CA PRO A 29 -13.18 7.04 -1.60
C PRO A 29 -14.14 7.86 -2.50
N PRO A 30 -13.66 8.65 -3.47
CA PRO A 30 -14.55 9.51 -4.26
C PRO A 30 -15.63 8.70 -5.00
N PRO A 31 -16.78 9.32 -5.33
CA PRO A 31 -17.64 8.81 -6.40
C PRO A 31 -16.81 8.51 -7.66
N PRO A 32 -17.12 7.44 -8.41
CA PRO A 32 -16.36 7.10 -9.60
C PRO A 32 -16.46 8.25 -10.62
N SER A 33 -15.33 8.58 -11.25
CA SER A 33 -15.29 9.58 -12.32
C SER A 33 -15.97 9.04 -13.59
N ALA A 34 -16.23 9.91 -14.56
CA ALA A 34 -16.80 9.50 -15.85
C ALA A 34 -15.92 8.44 -16.54
N GLU A 35 -14.60 8.60 -16.45
CA GLU A 35 -13.59 7.68 -16.97
C GLU A 35 -13.66 6.32 -16.26
N LEU A 36 -13.82 6.29 -14.93
CA LEU A 36 -13.95 5.03 -14.18
C LEU A 36 -15.27 4.29 -14.47
N ILE A 37 -16.36 5.03 -14.65
CA ILE A 37 -17.65 4.46 -15.10
C ILE A 37 -17.49 3.84 -16.50
N GLU A 38 -16.77 4.52 -17.40
CA GLU A 38 -16.48 4.02 -18.74
C GLU A 38 -15.56 2.78 -18.70
N VAL A 39 -14.52 2.77 -17.85
CA VAL A 39 -13.66 1.60 -17.61
C VAL A 39 -14.48 0.40 -17.13
N GLU A 40 -15.37 0.59 -16.16
CA GLU A 40 -16.21 -0.50 -15.64
C GLU A 40 -17.13 -1.08 -16.72
N ALA A 41 -17.80 -0.22 -17.49
CA ALA A 41 -18.69 -0.63 -18.58
C ALA A 41 -17.94 -1.38 -19.70
N ARG A 42 -16.78 -0.86 -20.13
CA ARG A 42 -15.91 -1.49 -21.14
C ARG A 42 -15.35 -2.83 -20.68
N LEU A 43 -14.89 -2.92 -19.43
CA LEU A 43 -14.34 -4.16 -18.88
C LEU A 43 -15.42 -5.24 -18.73
N LYS A 44 -16.63 -4.87 -18.32
CA LYS A 44 -17.78 -5.78 -18.29
C LYS A 44 -18.05 -6.37 -19.69
N ALA A 45 -18.19 -5.52 -20.71
CA ALA A 45 -18.48 -5.98 -22.07
C ALA A 45 -17.34 -6.86 -22.66
N LEU A 46 -16.07 -6.45 -22.48
CA LEU A 46 -14.91 -7.19 -22.98
C LEU A 46 -14.75 -8.56 -22.29
N SER A 47 -14.94 -8.61 -20.97
CA SER A 47 -14.83 -9.86 -20.21
C SER A 47 -15.98 -10.83 -20.48
N GLU A 48 -17.21 -10.35 -20.68
CA GLU A 48 -18.34 -11.20 -21.13
C GLU A 48 -18.07 -11.82 -22.50
N GLN A 49 -17.56 -11.04 -23.47
CA GLN A 49 -17.20 -11.53 -24.80
C GLN A 49 -16.05 -12.55 -24.77
N GLU A 50 -14.92 -12.20 -24.16
CA GLU A 50 -13.70 -13.01 -24.27
C GLU A 50 -13.70 -14.23 -23.34
N ALA A 51 -14.41 -14.21 -22.20
CA ALA A 51 -14.66 -15.42 -21.40
C ALA A 51 -15.49 -16.44 -22.19
N ALA A 52 -16.57 -15.99 -22.85
CA ALA A 52 -17.38 -16.85 -23.72
C ALA A 52 -16.56 -17.39 -24.91
N ARG A 53 -15.70 -16.57 -25.52
CA ARG A 53 -14.78 -16.98 -26.60
C ARG A 53 -13.75 -18.03 -26.16
N GLN A 54 -13.32 -17.97 -24.90
CA GLN A 54 -12.37 -18.92 -24.28
C GLN A 54 -13.07 -20.14 -23.65
N GLY A 55 -14.41 -20.19 -23.62
CA GLY A 55 -15.17 -21.31 -23.07
C GLY A 55 -15.11 -21.42 -21.53
N ILE A 56 -14.83 -20.31 -20.83
CA ILE A 56 -14.67 -20.25 -19.37
C ILE A 56 -15.67 -19.28 -18.72
N SER A 57 -15.84 -19.36 -17.40
CA SER A 57 -16.63 -18.38 -16.68
C SER A 57 -15.94 -17.02 -16.65
N ARG A 58 -16.71 -15.93 -16.52
CA ARG A 58 -16.14 -14.57 -16.37
C ARG A 58 -15.29 -14.46 -15.09
N ARG A 59 -15.62 -15.22 -14.05
CA ARG A 59 -14.83 -15.33 -12.81
C ARG A 59 -13.45 -15.92 -13.08
N ASP A 60 -13.39 -17.02 -13.82
CA ASP A 60 -12.12 -17.70 -14.12
C ASP A 60 -11.30 -16.91 -15.16
N PHE A 61 -11.96 -16.21 -16.08
CA PHE A 61 -11.33 -15.22 -16.94
C PHE A 61 -10.62 -14.13 -16.13
N PHE A 62 -11.25 -13.54 -15.11
CA PHE A 62 -10.60 -12.55 -14.24
C PHE A 62 -9.50 -13.10 -13.32
N ARG A 63 -9.43 -14.43 -13.11
CA ARG A 63 -8.33 -15.11 -12.41
C ARG A 63 -7.13 -15.42 -13.31
N SER A 64 -7.27 -15.26 -14.63
CA SER A 64 -6.24 -15.56 -15.62
C SER A 64 -5.45 -14.33 -16.08
N GLY A 65 -4.36 -14.56 -16.81
CA GLY A 65 -3.62 -13.53 -17.54
C GLY A 65 -4.50 -12.78 -18.55
N SER A 66 -5.47 -13.45 -19.19
CA SER A 66 -6.46 -12.83 -20.07
C SER A 66 -7.26 -11.72 -19.38
N GLY A 67 -7.67 -11.94 -18.12
CA GLY A 67 -8.41 -10.95 -17.33
C GLY A 67 -7.57 -9.77 -16.87
N MET A 68 -6.29 -10.01 -16.55
CA MET A 68 -5.34 -8.93 -16.27
C MET A 68 -5.08 -8.09 -17.52
N ALA A 69 -4.85 -8.73 -18.66
CA ALA A 69 -4.67 -8.07 -19.96
C ALA A 69 -5.92 -7.24 -20.34
N ALA A 70 -7.13 -7.78 -20.18
CA ALA A 70 -8.38 -7.07 -20.42
C ALA A 70 -8.47 -5.76 -19.62
N SER A 71 -8.12 -5.84 -18.33
CA SER A 71 -8.15 -4.68 -17.43
C SER A 71 -7.15 -3.60 -17.87
N LEU A 72 -5.93 -3.98 -18.26
CA LEU A 72 -4.91 -3.05 -18.78
C LEU A 72 -5.31 -2.45 -20.14
N VAL A 73 -5.90 -3.25 -21.04
CA VAL A 73 -6.38 -2.79 -22.36
C VAL A 73 -7.50 -1.76 -22.19
N VAL A 74 -8.44 -1.98 -21.26
CA VAL A 74 -9.52 -1.03 -21.01
C VAL A 74 -9.02 0.27 -20.37
N LEU A 75 -8.07 0.20 -19.44
CA LEU A 75 -7.40 1.41 -18.93
C LEU A 75 -6.73 2.20 -20.07
N ASN A 76 -6.06 1.52 -21.01
CA ASN A 76 -5.47 2.15 -22.19
C ASN A 76 -6.50 2.79 -23.13
N GLN A 77 -7.70 2.22 -23.25
CA GLN A 77 -8.78 2.78 -24.10
C GLN A 77 -9.33 4.11 -23.55
N VAL A 78 -9.33 4.28 -22.22
CA VAL A 78 -9.92 5.46 -21.56
C VAL A 78 -8.86 6.53 -21.23
N PHE A 79 -7.72 6.13 -20.66
CA PHE A 79 -6.67 7.06 -20.20
C PHE A 79 -5.50 7.25 -21.18
N GLY A 80 -5.54 6.59 -22.33
CA GLY A 80 -4.43 6.52 -23.30
C GLY A 80 -3.41 5.44 -22.94
N ARG A 81 -2.49 5.14 -23.88
CA ARG A 81 -1.54 3.99 -23.84
C ARG A 81 -0.44 4.11 -22.77
N CYS A 82 -0.84 4.06 -21.50
CA CYS A 82 0.05 4.07 -20.33
C CYS A 82 0.60 2.66 -19.99
N TYR A 83 -0.02 1.59 -20.51
CA TYR A 83 0.34 0.21 -20.24
C TYR A 83 0.77 -0.56 -21.49
N GLU A 84 1.83 -1.34 -21.40
CA GLU A 84 2.32 -2.25 -22.43
C GLU A 84 1.52 -3.56 -22.39
N VAL A 85 0.48 -3.64 -23.20
CA VAL A 85 -0.39 -4.81 -23.37
C VAL A 85 -0.97 -4.82 -24.78
N GLU A 86 -0.99 -5.98 -25.41
CA GLU A 86 -1.52 -6.17 -26.77
C GLU A 86 -2.81 -7.02 -26.77
N ALA A 87 -3.63 -6.87 -27.82
CA ALA A 87 -4.96 -7.48 -27.87
C ALA A 87 -4.96 -9.02 -27.79
N ASP A 88 -3.89 -9.68 -28.25
CA ASP A 88 -3.77 -11.14 -28.18
C ASP A 88 -3.50 -11.66 -26.76
N GLU A 89 -2.99 -10.82 -25.85
CA GLU A 89 -2.84 -11.17 -24.41
C GLU A 89 -4.20 -11.27 -23.70
N VAL A 90 -5.24 -10.62 -24.24
CA VAL A 90 -6.63 -10.77 -23.77
C VAL A 90 -7.24 -12.09 -24.26
N ARG A 91 -6.74 -12.61 -25.38
CA ARG A 91 -7.27 -13.77 -26.11
C ARG A 91 -6.63 -15.09 -25.68
N ASP A 92 -5.42 -15.05 -25.12
CA ASP A 92 -4.67 -16.19 -24.62
C ASP A 92 -3.87 -15.80 -23.37
N SER A 93 -4.24 -16.36 -22.22
CA SER A 93 -3.58 -16.13 -20.93
C SER A 93 -2.07 -16.39 -20.98
N ARG A 94 -1.64 -17.37 -21.79
CA ARG A 94 -0.22 -17.75 -21.92
C ARG A 94 0.60 -16.62 -22.52
N ALA A 95 0.05 -15.88 -23.47
CA ALA A 95 0.73 -14.73 -24.08
C ALA A 95 0.97 -13.58 -23.07
N PHE A 96 0.10 -13.43 -22.07
CA PHE A 96 0.31 -12.50 -20.96
C PHE A 96 1.37 -13.03 -19.96
N GLU A 97 1.31 -14.32 -19.66
CA GLU A 97 2.20 -15.00 -18.73
C GLU A 97 3.65 -15.11 -19.24
N GLU A 98 3.85 -15.36 -20.53
CA GLU A 98 5.18 -15.45 -21.19
C GLU A 98 5.94 -14.12 -21.11
N LYS A 99 5.24 -12.99 -21.27
CA LYS A 99 5.80 -11.64 -21.14
C LYS A 99 6.07 -11.21 -19.69
N SER A 100 5.70 -12.02 -18.69
CA SER A 100 5.89 -11.68 -17.27
C SER A 100 7.27 -12.12 -16.76
N PRO A 101 8.09 -11.23 -16.16
CA PRO A 101 9.42 -11.57 -15.65
C PRO A 101 9.39 -12.74 -14.64
N LYS A 102 10.18 -13.80 -14.90
CA LYS A 102 10.20 -15.02 -14.08
C LYS A 102 11.20 -14.99 -12.92
N ASP A 103 12.26 -14.20 -13.04
CA ASP A 103 13.36 -14.10 -12.06
C ASP A 103 13.52 -12.66 -11.54
N GLN A 104 12.44 -12.07 -11.01
CA GLN A 104 12.42 -10.69 -10.50
C GLN A 104 12.36 -10.68 -8.96
N PHE A 105 13.22 -9.88 -8.34
CA PHE A 105 13.26 -9.72 -6.87
C PHE A 105 12.33 -8.58 -6.42
N ILE A 106 11.14 -8.94 -5.93
CA ILE A 106 10.14 -7.99 -5.41
C ILE A 106 10.19 -7.97 -3.88
N PHE A 107 10.55 -6.83 -3.30
CA PHE A 107 10.61 -6.62 -1.85
C PHE A 107 9.67 -5.49 -1.44
N ASP A 108 8.54 -5.89 -0.86
CA ASP A 108 7.44 -5.02 -0.47
C ASP A 108 7.63 -4.48 0.95
N ILE A 109 7.91 -3.18 1.11
CA ILE A 109 8.19 -2.60 2.43
C ILE A 109 6.95 -2.14 3.22
N GLN A 110 5.74 -2.31 2.68
CA GLN A 110 4.50 -1.93 3.37
C GLN A 110 3.43 -3.00 3.21
N THR A 111 3.39 -3.93 4.17
CA THR A 111 2.30 -4.91 4.25
C THR A 111 1.67 -4.97 5.65
N HIS A 112 0.42 -5.44 5.72
CA HIS A 112 -0.44 -5.46 6.90
C HIS A 112 -1.30 -6.72 6.97
N HIS A 113 -1.67 -7.13 8.18
CA HIS A 113 -2.78 -8.05 8.48
C HIS A 113 -3.34 -7.72 9.88
N VAL A 114 -4.39 -8.40 10.35
CA VAL A 114 -4.92 -8.25 11.71
C VAL A 114 -4.50 -9.45 12.58
N ASP A 115 -4.06 -9.21 13.82
CA ASP A 115 -3.92 -10.26 14.82
C ASP A 115 -5.28 -10.59 15.45
N VAL A 116 -5.75 -11.78 15.11
CA VAL A 116 -6.99 -12.37 15.63
C VAL A 116 -6.71 -13.42 16.72
N SER A 117 -5.45 -13.70 17.05
CA SER A 117 -5.07 -14.81 17.94
C SER A 117 -5.34 -14.55 19.43
N LYS A 118 -5.23 -13.30 19.89
CA LYS A 118 -5.39 -12.93 21.31
C LYS A 118 -6.83 -12.87 21.82
N LYS A 119 -7.86 -12.93 20.95
CA LYS A 119 -9.28 -12.74 21.32
C LYS A 119 -9.59 -11.46 22.12
N TRP A 120 -8.77 -10.41 21.97
CA TRP A 120 -8.96 -9.11 22.62
C TRP A 120 -10.31 -8.44 22.24
N TYR A 121 -10.84 -8.81 21.07
CA TYR A 121 -12.15 -8.46 20.55
C TYR A 121 -13.34 -9.15 21.26
N ASP A 122 -13.10 -10.22 22.03
CA ASP A 122 -14.13 -10.89 22.83
C ASP A 122 -14.22 -10.32 24.26
N THR A 123 -13.12 -9.80 24.79
CA THR A 123 -12.94 -9.54 26.23
C THR A 123 -13.07 -8.07 26.65
N THR A 124 -12.95 -7.12 25.72
CA THR A 124 -12.97 -5.67 26.03
C THR A 124 -14.20 -4.96 25.42
N PRO A 125 -14.68 -3.83 25.98
CA PRO A 125 -15.78 -3.06 25.39
C PRO A 125 -15.44 -2.56 23.98
N ASP A 126 -14.25 -1.96 23.81
CA ASP A 126 -13.75 -1.49 22.52
C ASP A 126 -13.54 -2.65 21.55
N GLY A 127 -13.03 -3.78 22.03
CA GLY A 127 -12.91 -5.02 21.28
C GLY A 127 -14.26 -5.56 20.81
N LYS A 128 -15.31 -5.45 21.63
CA LYS A 128 -16.69 -5.80 21.24
C LYS A 128 -17.28 -4.81 20.24
N ALA A 129 -16.93 -3.53 20.30
CA ALA A 129 -17.26 -2.56 19.26
C ALA A 129 -16.54 -2.91 17.94
N VAL A 130 -15.26 -3.26 17.99
CA VAL A 130 -14.47 -3.75 16.85
C VAL A 130 -14.98 -5.10 16.34
N ARG A 131 -15.50 -5.99 17.19
CA ARG A 131 -16.13 -7.26 16.80
C ARG A 131 -17.49 -7.04 16.13
N SER A 132 -18.31 -6.13 16.66
CA SER A 132 -19.57 -5.70 16.05
C SER A 132 -19.32 -5.02 14.71
N PHE A 133 -18.29 -4.18 14.62
CA PHE A 133 -17.76 -3.63 13.37
C PHE A 133 -17.39 -4.77 12.42
N PHE A 134 -16.43 -5.66 12.74
CA PHE A 134 -16.02 -6.78 11.88
C PHE A 134 -17.16 -7.72 11.43
N THR A 135 -18.17 -7.93 12.28
CA THR A 135 -19.36 -8.74 11.93
C THR A 135 -20.33 -7.96 11.02
N MET A 136 -20.45 -6.65 11.22
CA MET A 136 -21.17 -5.73 10.33
C MET A 136 -20.44 -5.49 8.99
N LEU A 137 -19.10 -5.62 8.96
CA LEU A 137 -18.28 -5.43 7.77
C LEU A 137 -18.46 -6.50 6.69
N ARG A 138 -19.01 -7.68 7.04
CA ARG A 138 -19.02 -8.86 6.16
C ARG A 138 -20.28 -9.73 6.35
N PRO A 139 -21.49 -9.26 5.95
CA PRO A 139 -22.71 -10.05 6.03
C PRO A 139 -22.61 -11.39 5.29
N GLY A 140 -21.86 -11.42 4.19
CA GLY A 140 -21.63 -12.62 3.37
C GLY A 140 -20.66 -13.65 3.98
N ALA A 141 -19.91 -13.32 5.05
CA ALA A 141 -18.93 -14.25 5.63
C ALA A 141 -19.56 -15.43 6.39
N LYS A 142 -20.88 -15.42 6.64
CA LYS A 142 -21.66 -16.44 7.39
C LYS A 142 -21.28 -16.62 8.86
N SER A 143 -20.09 -16.20 9.30
CA SER A 143 -19.69 -16.12 10.71
C SER A 143 -18.60 -15.05 10.95
N THR A 144 -18.48 -14.60 12.20
CA THR A 144 -17.36 -13.74 12.64
C THR A 144 -16.01 -14.44 12.45
N ASP A 145 -15.94 -15.75 12.65
CA ASP A 145 -14.68 -16.51 12.52
C ASP A 145 -14.15 -16.49 11.08
N HIS A 146 -15.03 -16.64 10.08
CA HIS A 146 -14.62 -16.57 8.66
C HIS A 146 -14.24 -15.14 8.24
N ALA A 147 -14.87 -14.13 8.83
CA ALA A 147 -14.44 -12.74 8.66
C ALA A 147 -13.03 -12.50 9.22
N LEU A 148 -12.69 -13.12 10.36
CA LEU A 148 -11.36 -13.06 10.98
C LEU A 148 -10.33 -13.91 10.21
N GLU A 149 -10.73 -15.04 9.61
CA GLU A 149 -9.87 -15.86 8.74
C GLU A 149 -9.32 -15.05 7.55
N LEU A 150 -10.19 -14.27 6.90
CA LEU A 150 -9.86 -13.41 5.75
C LEU A 150 -9.03 -12.16 6.09
N LEU A 151 -8.53 -12.00 7.32
CA LEU A 151 -7.53 -10.99 7.69
C LEU A 151 -6.38 -11.57 8.52
N ASN A 152 -6.33 -12.89 8.71
CA ASN A 152 -5.36 -13.54 9.57
C ASN A 152 -4.00 -13.75 8.88
N ARG A 153 -3.03 -14.23 9.68
CA ARG A 153 -1.66 -14.56 9.25
C ARG A 153 -1.57 -15.59 8.12
N VAL A 154 -2.53 -16.52 8.00
CA VAL A 154 -2.56 -17.54 6.94
C VAL A 154 -3.02 -16.94 5.63
N HIS A 155 -4.09 -16.13 5.66
CA HIS A 155 -4.58 -15.42 4.49
C HIS A 155 -3.55 -14.40 3.97
N TYR A 156 -2.87 -13.67 4.87
CA TYR A 156 -1.71 -12.82 4.54
C TYR A 156 -0.62 -13.60 3.77
N VAL A 157 -0.26 -14.82 4.20
CA VAL A 157 0.73 -15.65 3.50
C VAL A 157 0.24 -16.06 2.12
N LYS A 158 -1.04 -16.42 1.96
CA LYS A 158 -1.63 -16.73 0.65
C LYS A 158 -1.58 -15.51 -0.28
N GLU A 159 -2.15 -14.38 0.13
CA GLU A 159 -2.29 -13.20 -0.74
C GLU A 159 -0.94 -12.62 -1.18
N LEU A 160 0.08 -12.62 -0.30
CA LEU A 160 1.43 -12.17 -0.67
C LEU A 160 2.25 -13.22 -1.40
N PHE A 161 2.36 -14.45 -0.90
CA PHE A 161 3.35 -15.42 -1.39
C PHE A 161 2.77 -16.54 -2.26
N GLY A 162 1.45 -16.72 -2.29
CA GLY A 162 0.74 -17.62 -3.21
C GLY A 162 0.20 -16.86 -4.42
N ASP A 163 -0.69 -15.89 -4.17
CA ASP A 163 -1.43 -15.14 -5.18
C ASP A 163 -0.60 -14.05 -5.89
N SER A 164 0.62 -13.74 -5.41
CA SER A 164 1.45 -12.67 -5.96
C SER A 164 2.92 -13.04 -6.13
N ASP A 165 3.64 -12.23 -6.91
CA ASP A 165 5.08 -12.36 -7.15
C ASP A 165 5.96 -11.65 -6.11
N THR A 166 5.39 -11.19 -4.99
CA THR A 166 6.18 -10.70 -3.84
C THR A 166 7.14 -11.78 -3.33
N VAL A 167 8.43 -11.45 -3.32
CA VAL A 167 9.53 -12.37 -2.95
C VAL A 167 9.83 -12.23 -1.45
N MET A 168 9.91 -10.99 -0.98
CA MET A 168 10.07 -10.61 0.42
C MET A 168 9.08 -9.49 0.80
N ALA A 169 8.74 -9.38 2.09
CA ALA A 169 7.86 -8.33 2.60
C ALA A 169 8.34 -7.77 3.97
N ILE A 170 7.84 -6.59 4.36
CA ILE A 170 7.97 -6.06 5.73
C ILE A 170 6.57 -5.90 6.33
N ILE A 171 6.30 -6.68 7.38
CA ILE A 171 5.05 -6.53 8.12
C ILE A 171 5.08 -5.24 8.95
N SER A 172 4.01 -4.47 8.80
CA SER A 172 3.81 -3.12 9.33
C SER A 172 2.54 -3.08 10.18
N GLY A 173 2.46 -2.11 11.09
CA GLY A 173 1.34 -1.91 12.00
C GLY A 173 1.11 -0.43 12.28
N VAL A 174 0.00 -0.12 12.96
CA VAL A 174 -0.43 1.24 13.28
C VAL A 174 -0.30 1.46 14.80
N PRO A 175 0.24 2.61 15.27
CA PRO A 175 -0.04 3.12 16.60
C PRO A 175 0.56 2.28 17.72
N THR A 176 -0.17 1.95 18.79
CA THR A 176 -1.45 2.53 19.25
C THR A 176 -1.26 3.05 20.67
N ARG A 177 -2.21 3.78 21.28
CA ARG A 177 -2.07 4.15 22.71
C ARG A 177 -1.85 2.95 23.65
N ASP A 178 -2.48 1.82 23.34
CA ASP A 178 -2.52 0.61 24.17
C ASP A 178 -2.24 -0.62 23.30
N TRP A 179 -1.20 -1.39 23.67
CA TRP A 179 -0.77 -2.58 22.92
C TRP A 179 -1.78 -3.73 22.98
N ASP A 180 -2.62 -3.80 24.01
CA ASP A 180 -3.65 -4.84 24.13
C ASP A 180 -4.89 -4.55 23.30
N LYS A 181 -5.01 -3.32 22.77
CA LYS A 181 -6.03 -2.89 21.79
C LYS A 181 -5.46 -2.70 20.38
N ASN A 182 -4.17 -2.96 20.19
CA ASN A 182 -3.53 -2.80 18.89
C ASN A 182 -3.95 -3.95 17.96
N PRO A 183 -4.38 -3.67 16.70
CA PRO A 183 -4.73 -4.71 15.75
C PRO A 183 -3.51 -5.53 15.30
N LEU A 184 -2.28 -5.02 15.41
CA LEU A 184 -1.04 -5.74 15.12
C LEU A 184 0.18 -5.15 15.88
N PRO A 185 0.32 -5.42 17.20
CA PRO A 185 1.40 -4.86 18.02
C PRO A 185 2.79 -5.42 17.63
N PRO A 186 3.90 -4.79 18.06
CA PRO A 186 5.27 -5.18 17.68
C PRO A 186 5.58 -6.68 17.88
N ASP A 187 5.18 -7.25 19.02
CA ASP A 187 5.37 -8.67 19.34
C ASP A 187 4.63 -9.60 18.35
N GLN A 188 3.48 -9.17 17.80
CA GLN A 188 2.70 -9.94 16.84
C GLN A 188 3.21 -9.78 15.40
N MET A 189 3.70 -8.59 15.03
CA MET A 189 4.47 -8.40 13.80
C MET A 189 5.70 -9.33 13.79
N VAL A 190 6.43 -9.38 14.90
CA VAL A 190 7.62 -10.23 15.06
C VAL A 190 7.25 -11.72 15.09
N ALA A 191 6.11 -12.09 15.67
CA ALA A 191 5.58 -13.46 15.60
C ALA A 191 5.18 -13.86 14.16
N THR A 192 4.58 -12.94 13.39
CA THR A 192 4.30 -13.14 11.96
C THR A 192 5.58 -13.31 11.16
N ARG A 193 6.56 -12.42 11.36
CA ARG A 193 7.90 -12.53 10.76
C ARG A 193 8.52 -13.91 11.03
N LYS A 194 8.53 -14.33 12.29
CA LYS A 194 9.08 -15.63 12.69
C LYS A 194 8.33 -16.78 12.02
N TYR A 195 7.00 -16.77 12.06
CA TYR A 195 6.17 -17.82 11.46
C TYR A 195 6.44 -18.01 9.97
N VAL A 196 6.49 -16.93 9.18
CA VAL A 196 6.73 -17.05 7.73
C VAL A 196 8.16 -17.51 7.44
N ASN A 197 9.15 -17.02 8.18
CA ASN A 197 10.55 -17.40 8.00
C ASN A 197 10.82 -18.85 8.43
N ASP A 198 10.20 -19.32 9.54
CA ASP A 198 10.23 -20.72 9.97
C ASP A 198 9.56 -21.65 8.94
N LEU A 199 8.40 -21.24 8.42
CA LEU A 199 7.64 -21.99 7.41
C LEU A 199 8.44 -22.13 6.12
N ALA A 200 9.06 -21.04 5.64
CA ALA A 200 9.88 -21.03 4.44
C ALA A 200 11.20 -21.80 4.62
N GLY A 201 11.86 -21.63 5.77
CA GLY A 201 13.27 -22.00 5.96
C GLY A 201 14.25 -20.96 5.41
N SER A 202 13.78 -19.74 5.14
CA SER A 202 14.56 -18.62 4.58
C SER A 202 14.04 -17.29 5.15
N THR A 203 14.73 -16.18 4.90
CA THR A 203 14.24 -14.83 5.26
C THR A 203 13.28 -14.32 4.19
N ARG A 204 11.98 -14.42 4.44
CA ARG A 204 10.89 -13.89 3.60
C ARG A 204 10.29 -12.61 4.13
N VAL A 205 10.21 -12.47 5.43
CA VAL A 205 9.58 -11.33 6.11
C VAL A 205 10.60 -10.65 7.02
N LEU A 206 10.57 -9.32 7.05
CA LEU A 206 11.11 -8.46 8.11
C LEU A 206 9.93 -7.83 8.88
N SER A 207 10.18 -7.20 10.03
CA SER A 207 9.13 -6.58 10.85
C SER A 207 9.52 -5.18 11.32
N HIS A 208 8.59 -4.24 11.19
CA HIS A 208 8.71 -2.95 11.85
C HIS A 208 8.60 -3.06 13.38
N GLY A 209 9.20 -2.10 14.07
CA GLY A 209 8.80 -1.68 15.41
C GLY A 209 7.94 -0.42 15.34
N LEU A 210 7.13 -0.17 16.36
CA LEU A 210 6.22 0.97 16.43
C LEU A 210 6.71 2.01 17.44
N VAL A 211 6.71 3.28 17.04
CA VAL A 211 7.24 4.41 17.83
C VAL A 211 6.15 5.45 18.06
N ARG A 212 6.00 5.90 19.32
CA ARG A 212 4.93 6.81 19.78
C ARG A 212 5.49 8.04 20.53
N PRO A 213 6.20 8.98 19.87
CA PRO A 213 6.92 10.05 20.57
C PRO A 213 6.04 10.96 21.44
N ASN A 214 4.80 11.14 21.01
CA ASN A 214 3.73 11.86 21.72
C ASN A 214 3.33 11.25 23.09
N LEU A 215 3.67 9.99 23.38
CA LEU A 215 3.49 9.36 24.69
C LEU A 215 4.66 9.62 25.67
N GLY A 216 5.70 10.32 25.22
CA GLY A 216 6.80 10.80 26.05
C GLY A 216 7.91 9.79 26.32
N VAL A 217 8.91 10.21 27.11
CA VAL A 217 10.22 9.54 27.24
C VAL A 217 10.19 8.08 27.70
N LYS A 218 9.11 7.61 28.34
CA LYS A 218 8.89 6.20 28.70
C LYS A 218 8.94 5.25 27.48
N GLU A 219 8.62 5.77 26.29
CA GLU A 219 8.62 5.00 25.05
C GLU A 219 10.05 4.71 24.54
N LEU A 220 11.07 5.39 25.07
CA LEU A 220 12.47 5.11 24.74
C LEU A 220 12.92 3.74 25.27
N ASP A 221 12.35 3.30 26.39
CA ASP A 221 12.59 1.97 26.97
C ASP A 221 11.89 0.89 26.12
N GLU A 222 10.69 1.20 25.59
CA GLU A 222 9.96 0.32 24.68
C GLU A 222 10.67 0.22 23.30
N MET A 223 11.23 1.31 22.78
CA MET A 223 12.14 1.24 21.62
C MET A 223 13.34 0.33 21.90
N GLU A 224 13.95 0.43 23.08
CA GLU A 224 15.06 -0.43 23.45
C GLU A 224 14.64 -1.90 23.52
N ARG A 225 13.48 -2.22 24.10
CA ARG A 225 12.91 -3.56 24.08
C ARG A 225 12.69 -4.08 22.66
N GLN A 226 12.05 -3.29 21.80
CA GLN A 226 11.77 -3.70 20.41
C GLN A 226 13.07 -3.94 19.62
N ALA A 227 14.08 -3.07 19.75
CA ALA A 227 15.36 -3.23 19.05
C ALA A 227 16.24 -4.35 19.65
N THR A 228 16.29 -4.49 20.97
CA THR A 228 17.23 -5.42 21.64
C THR A 228 16.65 -6.80 21.90
N VAL A 229 15.34 -6.92 22.18
CA VAL A 229 14.66 -8.20 22.46
C VAL A 229 13.95 -8.70 21.20
N LEU A 230 13.08 -7.88 20.60
CA LEU A 230 12.32 -8.31 19.42
C LEU A 230 13.13 -8.27 18.11
N LYS A 231 14.26 -7.55 18.10
CA LYS A 231 15.12 -7.35 16.92
C LYS A 231 14.34 -6.81 15.72
N VAL A 232 13.58 -5.73 15.89
CA VAL A 232 12.86 -5.08 14.78
C VAL A 232 13.83 -4.48 13.75
N ASP A 233 13.41 -4.45 12.48
CA ASP A 233 14.28 -4.17 11.34
C ASP A 233 14.26 -2.67 10.92
N ALA A 234 13.18 -1.96 11.24
CA ALA A 234 12.99 -0.52 11.03
C ALA A 234 11.88 0.02 11.93
N TRP A 235 11.74 1.35 12.02
CA TRP A 235 10.66 2.00 12.78
C TRP A 235 9.50 2.42 11.88
N LYS A 236 8.26 2.15 12.28
CA LYS A 236 7.03 2.68 11.66
C LYS A 236 6.31 3.60 12.64
N MET A 237 5.82 4.74 12.16
CA MET A 237 5.11 5.74 12.98
C MET A 237 4.17 6.62 12.16
N TYR A 238 3.29 7.32 12.87
CA TYR A 238 2.28 8.21 12.31
C TYR A 238 2.26 9.53 13.11
N THR A 239 2.42 10.66 12.44
CA THR A 239 2.50 12.00 13.07
C THR A 239 1.14 12.64 13.34
N GLY A 240 0.12 12.26 12.57
CA GLY A 240 -1.28 12.69 12.76
C GLY A 240 -1.86 12.35 14.14
N ALA A 241 -1.35 11.28 14.76
CA ALA A 241 -1.83 10.63 15.98
C ALA A 241 -3.29 10.15 15.94
N GLU A 242 -3.58 9.15 16.77
CA GLU A 242 -4.80 8.34 16.68
C GLU A 242 -6.02 8.94 17.41
N ILE A 243 -7.10 8.16 17.41
CA ILE A 243 -8.27 8.29 18.28
C ILE A 243 -7.84 8.49 19.74
N GLY A 244 -7.87 9.74 20.20
CA GLY A 244 -7.59 10.13 21.58
C GLY A 244 -6.15 10.50 21.90
N GLU A 245 -5.27 10.68 20.92
CA GLU A 245 -3.88 11.11 21.13
C GLU A 245 -3.55 12.49 20.57
N LYS A 246 -2.44 13.08 21.03
CA LYS A 246 -1.93 14.35 20.50
C LYS A 246 -1.05 14.11 19.28
N ALA A 247 -1.33 14.84 18.21
CA ALA A 247 -0.47 14.94 17.04
C ALA A 247 0.91 15.51 17.40
N TRP A 248 1.92 15.15 16.61
CA TRP A 248 3.31 15.56 16.80
C TRP A 248 4.00 15.75 15.44
N ARG A 249 5.21 16.29 15.42
CA ARG A 249 5.98 16.56 14.19
C ARG A 249 7.36 15.93 14.24
N LEU A 250 7.87 15.51 13.08
CA LEU A 250 9.22 14.94 12.94
C LEU A 250 10.33 15.93 13.35
N ASP A 251 10.07 17.23 13.19
CA ASP A 251 10.99 18.33 13.48
C ASP A 251 10.87 18.91 14.90
N ASP A 252 10.02 18.32 15.75
CA ASP A 252 9.87 18.75 17.15
C ASP A 252 11.09 18.30 17.98
N GLU A 253 11.93 19.26 18.35
CA GLU A 253 13.17 19.03 19.11
C GLU A 253 12.95 18.46 20.52
N LYS A 254 11.74 18.62 21.08
CA LYS A 254 11.40 18.15 22.44
C LYS A 254 10.70 16.81 22.40
N VAL A 255 9.85 16.58 21.41
CA VAL A 255 9.04 15.37 21.28
C VAL A 255 9.76 14.31 20.45
N ALA A 256 10.29 14.64 19.28
CA ALA A 256 10.83 13.66 18.31
C ALA A 256 12.35 13.43 18.44
N TYR A 257 13.15 14.45 18.73
CA TYR A 257 14.62 14.31 18.66
C TYR A 257 15.22 13.31 19.69
N PRO A 258 14.66 13.14 20.91
CA PRO A 258 15.08 12.05 21.80
C PRO A 258 14.94 10.66 21.15
N PHE A 259 13.95 10.47 20.29
CA PHE A 259 13.66 9.21 19.58
C PHE A 259 14.60 9.02 18.38
N TRP A 260 14.99 10.10 17.68
CA TRP A 260 16.03 10.04 16.64
C TRP A 260 17.41 9.71 17.23
N GLU A 261 17.77 10.34 18.36
CA GLU A 261 19.00 10.01 19.09
C GLU A 261 18.99 8.58 19.66
N LYS A 262 17.85 8.07 20.15
CA LYS A 262 17.72 6.67 20.56
C LYS A 262 17.81 5.72 19.35
N THR A 263 17.19 6.07 18.22
CA THR A 263 17.26 5.30 16.96
C THR A 263 18.71 5.07 16.52
N LYS A 264 19.51 6.14 16.48
CA LYS A 264 20.96 6.10 16.19
C LYS A 264 21.72 5.16 17.13
N LYS A 265 21.49 5.28 18.44
CA LYS A 265 22.13 4.45 19.48
C LYS A 265 21.75 2.97 19.39
N LEU A 266 20.53 2.67 18.92
CA LEU A 266 20.05 1.30 18.69
C LEU A 266 20.53 0.70 17.35
N GLY A 267 21.24 1.47 16.51
CA GLY A 267 21.79 1.01 15.23
C GLY A 267 20.77 0.88 14.09
N ILE A 268 19.50 1.24 14.33
CA ILE A 268 18.45 1.28 13.31
C ILE A 268 18.57 2.60 12.54
N LYS A 269 18.39 2.56 11.22
CA LYS A 269 18.49 3.75 10.34
C LYS A 269 17.19 4.13 9.65
N ASN A 270 16.30 3.16 9.43
CA ASN A 270 15.12 3.35 8.59
C ASN A 270 13.94 3.80 9.45
N VAL A 271 13.41 4.98 9.11
CA VAL A 271 12.34 5.70 9.80
C VAL A 271 11.17 5.84 8.83
N CYS A 272 10.26 4.87 8.87
CA CYS A 272 9.07 4.76 8.04
C CYS A 272 7.94 5.62 8.63
N VAL A 273 7.70 6.78 8.02
CA VAL A 273 6.70 7.75 8.50
C VAL A 273 5.50 7.74 7.56
N HIS A 274 4.31 7.49 8.11
CA HIS A 274 3.07 7.75 7.41
C HIS A 274 2.84 9.26 7.26
N LYS A 275 2.78 9.71 6.01
CA LYS A 275 2.49 11.09 5.60
C LYS A 275 1.53 11.04 4.41
N GLY A 276 0.65 12.02 4.29
CA GLY A 276 -0.50 11.89 3.40
C GLY A 276 -1.64 11.11 4.05
N LEU A 277 -2.59 10.67 3.23
CA LEU A 277 -3.80 9.89 3.55
C LEU A 277 -4.30 10.13 4.99
N PRO A 278 -4.82 11.35 5.29
CA PRO A 278 -5.21 11.71 6.64
C PRO A 278 -6.44 10.90 7.07
N LEU A 279 -6.17 9.73 7.66
CA LEU A 279 -7.09 8.89 8.42
C LEU A 279 -8.10 9.79 9.16
N SER A 280 -9.40 9.47 9.07
CA SER A 280 -10.50 10.37 9.47
C SER A 280 -10.35 11.00 10.87
N THR A 281 -9.67 10.30 11.78
CA THR A 281 -9.47 10.72 13.17
C THR A 281 -8.16 11.50 13.42
N PHE A 282 -7.23 11.52 12.45
CA PHE A 282 -5.85 12.00 12.58
C PHE A 282 -5.73 13.51 12.30
N ASN A 283 -4.76 14.19 12.87
CA ASN A 283 -4.55 15.62 12.60
C ASN A 283 -4.07 15.88 11.16
N GLU A 284 -4.90 16.53 10.32
CA GLU A 284 -4.62 16.75 8.88
C GLU A 284 -3.26 17.45 8.66
N LYS A 285 -3.00 18.52 9.43
CA LYS A 285 -1.74 19.31 9.37
C LYS A 285 -0.50 18.50 9.73
N ALA A 286 -0.57 17.59 10.70
CA ALA A 286 0.56 16.74 11.08
C ALA A 286 0.80 15.57 10.10
N CYS A 287 -0.18 15.21 9.26
CA CYS A 287 0.03 14.28 8.14
C CYS A 287 0.75 14.93 6.94
N THR A 288 0.88 16.26 6.88
CA THR A 288 1.65 16.94 5.82
C THR A 288 3.16 16.65 5.92
N PRO A 289 3.92 16.71 4.80
CA PRO A 289 5.38 16.56 4.82
C PRO A 289 6.14 17.81 5.30
N SER A 290 5.45 18.81 5.89
CA SER A 290 6.01 20.11 6.25
C SER A 290 7.05 20.09 7.39
N ASP A 291 7.26 18.96 8.05
CA ASP A 291 8.27 18.70 9.09
C ASP A 291 9.46 17.87 8.59
N VAL A 292 9.37 17.28 7.39
CA VAL A 292 10.42 16.41 6.83
C VAL A 292 11.69 17.21 6.57
N GLU A 293 11.60 18.48 6.15
CA GLU A 293 12.77 19.29 5.75
C GLU A 293 13.80 19.43 6.86
N LYS A 294 13.36 19.80 8.08
CA LYS A 294 14.27 20.03 9.21
C LYS A 294 14.72 18.70 9.81
N ALA A 295 13.82 17.73 9.98
CA ALA A 295 14.17 16.41 10.50
C ALA A 295 15.24 15.71 9.64
N ALA A 296 15.10 15.75 8.31
CA ALA A 296 16.06 15.14 7.39
C ALA A 296 17.41 15.87 7.34
N LYS A 297 17.42 17.21 7.52
CA LYS A 297 18.65 18.02 7.62
C LYS A 297 19.44 17.77 8.90
N ASP A 298 18.72 17.65 10.02
CA ASP A 298 19.33 17.59 11.34
C ASP A 298 19.77 16.14 11.70
N PHE A 299 19.22 15.13 11.01
CA PHE A 299 19.57 13.71 11.14
C PHE A 299 19.93 13.05 9.78
N PRO A 300 20.99 13.51 9.09
CA PRO A 300 21.38 13.02 7.75
C PRO A 300 21.75 11.53 7.69
N GLU A 301 22.06 10.91 8.83
CA GLU A 301 22.36 9.48 8.99
C GLU A 301 21.12 8.56 9.07
N LEU A 302 19.92 9.13 9.24
CA LEU A 302 18.64 8.41 9.27
C LEU A 302 17.93 8.51 7.92
N ASN A 303 17.37 7.40 7.44
CA ASN A 303 16.57 7.34 6.23
C ASN A 303 15.09 7.58 6.57
N PHE A 304 14.57 8.76 6.25
CA PHE A 304 13.16 9.10 6.35
C PHE A 304 12.40 8.54 5.15
N ILE A 305 11.75 7.39 5.34
CA ILE A 305 10.95 6.74 4.30
C ILE A 305 9.51 7.26 4.43
N ILE A 306 9.06 8.00 3.43
CA ILE A 306 7.77 8.68 3.43
C ILE A 306 6.73 7.76 2.79
N TYR A 307 5.94 7.10 3.64
CA TYR A 307 4.91 6.14 3.23
C TYR A 307 3.78 6.87 2.51
N HIS A 308 3.24 6.24 1.46
CA HIS A 308 2.31 6.84 0.51
C HIS A 308 2.84 8.10 -0.20
N SER A 309 4.15 8.34 -0.19
CA SER A 309 4.79 9.48 -0.86
C SER A 309 4.17 10.85 -0.51
N ALA A 310 3.73 11.01 0.74
CA ALA A 310 3.02 12.19 1.24
C ALA A 310 1.72 12.54 0.46
N TYR A 311 1.09 11.58 -0.22
CA TYR A 311 -0.11 11.84 -1.03
C TYR A 311 -1.31 12.20 -0.17
N ARG A 312 -1.92 13.36 -0.41
CA ARG A 312 -3.13 13.78 0.30
C ARG A 312 -4.29 12.78 0.20
N GLY A 313 -4.37 12.00 -0.87
CA GLY A 313 -5.52 11.16 -1.19
C GLY A 313 -6.45 11.79 -2.23
N PRO A 314 -7.43 11.03 -2.74
CA PRO A 314 -8.36 11.50 -3.75
C PRO A 314 -9.27 12.63 -3.23
N GLY A 315 -9.12 13.82 -3.81
CA GLY A 315 -9.93 15.00 -3.48
C GLY A 315 -11.37 14.93 -4.00
N GLY A 316 -12.22 15.84 -3.49
CA GLY A 316 -13.63 15.94 -3.88
C GLY A 316 -14.44 16.78 -2.88
N LEU A 317 -15.61 17.27 -3.30
CA LEU A 317 -16.47 18.11 -2.44
C LEU A 317 -16.97 17.34 -1.21
N LEU A 318 -17.36 16.06 -1.39
CA LEU A 318 -17.84 15.16 -0.34
C LEU A 318 -16.70 14.65 0.58
N THR A 319 -15.56 14.28 0.00
CA THR A 319 -14.36 13.90 0.79
C THR A 319 -13.85 15.09 1.61
N GLY A 320 -14.04 16.31 1.09
CA GLY A 320 -13.81 17.57 1.80
C GLY A 320 -14.77 17.91 2.95
N TRP A 321 -15.82 17.11 3.22
CA TRP A 321 -16.70 17.30 4.39
C TRP A 321 -16.65 16.13 5.37
N MET A 322 -16.59 14.88 4.88
CA MET A 322 -16.67 13.65 5.69
C MET A 322 -15.37 12.82 5.75
N GLY A 323 -14.35 13.18 4.97
CA GLY A 323 -13.09 12.43 4.84
C GLY A 323 -11.85 13.24 5.16
N ARG A 324 -11.98 14.23 6.05
CA ARG A 324 -10.83 14.94 6.60
C ARG A 324 -10.47 14.34 7.94
N GLY A 325 -9.18 14.22 8.17
CA GLY A 325 -8.62 14.17 9.51
C GLY A 325 -9.14 15.30 10.41
N THR A 326 -9.01 15.10 11.72
CA THR A 326 -9.35 16.09 12.75
C THR A 326 -8.37 17.28 12.79
N GLY A 327 -8.66 18.28 13.62
CA GLY A 327 -7.75 19.39 13.91
C GLY A 327 -7.64 20.46 12.82
N ASP A 328 -6.48 21.12 12.76
CA ASP A 328 -6.17 22.18 11.80
C ASP A 328 -6.29 21.67 10.36
N LYS A 329 -7.31 22.13 9.64
CA LYS A 329 -7.52 21.77 8.24
C LYS A 329 -6.44 22.34 7.35
N VAL A 330 -6.02 21.55 6.37
CA VAL A 330 -5.10 21.97 5.30
C VAL A 330 -5.93 22.27 4.06
N VAL A 331 -5.75 23.47 3.50
CA VAL A 331 -6.40 23.91 2.27
C VAL A 331 -5.35 23.93 1.18
N ASP A 332 -5.48 23.02 0.22
CA ASP A 332 -4.63 23.00 -0.96
C ASP A 332 -4.91 24.23 -1.83
N ALA A 333 -3.88 24.80 -2.45
CA ALA A 333 -4.07 25.86 -3.42
C ALA A 333 -4.80 25.31 -4.66
N PRO A 334 -5.82 26.01 -5.21
CA PRO A 334 -6.42 25.62 -6.48
C PRO A 334 -5.37 25.69 -7.58
N THR A 335 -5.31 24.65 -8.41
CA THR A 335 -4.29 24.46 -9.43
C THR A 335 -4.89 23.91 -10.71
N THR A 336 -4.30 24.30 -11.84
CA THR A 336 -4.54 23.72 -13.17
C THR A 336 -3.29 23.05 -13.73
N ASP A 337 -2.18 22.99 -12.98
CA ASP A 337 -0.97 22.27 -13.40
C ASP A 337 -1.22 20.75 -13.32
N PRO A 338 -1.17 20.01 -14.45
CA PRO A 338 -1.35 18.56 -14.44
C PRO A 338 -0.25 17.81 -13.65
N GLN A 339 0.88 18.45 -13.35
CA GLN A 339 1.92 17.88 -12.50
C GLN A 339 1.59 17.95 -11.01
N GLU A 340 0.62 18.78 -10.61
CA GLU A 340 0.35 19.04 -9.19
C GLU A 340 -0.45 17.90 -8.54
N ILE A 341 0.25 17.20 -7.65
CA ILE A 341 -0.26 16.15 -6.77
C ILE A 341 -0.18 16.72 -5.34
N PRO A 342 -1.32 17.10 -4.71
CA PRO A 342 -1.29 17.75 -3.40
C PRO A 342 -0.47 17.00 -2.36
N TRP A 343 0.33 17.77 -1.61
CA TRP A 343 1.29 17.35 -0.58
C TRP A 343 2.49 16.54 -1.08
N THR A 344 2.32 15.56 -1.97
CA THR A 344 3.45 14.91 -2.68
C THR A 344 4.31 15.96 -3.40
N SER A 345 3.67 16.97 -4.01
CA SER A 345 4.37 18.05 -4.71
C SER A 345 5.01 19.08 -3.76
N ASP A 346 4.55 19.17 -2.51
CA ASP A 346 5.26 19.96 -1.49
C ASP A 346 6.57 19.28 -1.08
N LEU A 347 6.58 17.95 -0.98
CA LEU A 347 7.80 17.17 -0.80
C LEU A 347 8.75 17.31 -2.01
N PHE A 348 8.22 17.33 -3.24
CA PHE A 348 8.99 17.65 -4.45
C PHE A 348 9.62 19.05 -4.41
N ARG A 349 8.83 20.08 -4.06
CA ARG A 349 9.31 21.46 -3.89
C ARG A 349 10.40 21.55 -2.83
N MET A 350 10.22 20.87 -1.70
CA MET A 350 11.18 20.81 -0.59
C MET A 350 12.51 20.19 -1.00
N LEU A 351 12.51 19.03 -1.68
CA LEU A 351 13.75 18.38 -2.16
C LEU A 351 14.44 19.21 -3.25
N LYS A 352 13.68 19.77 -4.21
CA LYS A 352 14.20 20.63 -5.27
C LYS A 352 14.88 21.90 -4.72
N LYS A 353 14.32 22.49 -3.66
CA LYS A 353 14.91 23.62 -2.92
C LYS A 353 16.16 23.20 -2.12
N ASN A 354 16.22 21.95 -1.66
CA ASN A 354 17.26 21.44 -0.77
C ASN A 354 17.96 20.18 -1.33
N PRO A 355 18.67 20.28 -2.48
CA PRO A 355 19.23 19.11 -3.19
C PRO A 355 20.32 18.35 -2.42
N LYS A 356 20.77 18.87 -1.27
CA LYS A 356 21.68 18.20 -0.33
C LYS A 356 20.98 17.17 0.57
N ILE A 357 19.66 17.23 0.71
CA ILE A 357 18.88 16.18 1.39
C ILE A 357 18.89 14.95 0.49
N LYS A 358 19.46 13.84 0.97
CA LYS A 358 19.64 12.55 0.26
C LYS A 358 19.15 11.34 1.06
N ASN A 359 18.46 11.61 2.17
CA ASN A 359 18.01 10.64 3.15
C ASN A 359 16.48 10.65 3.29
N VAL A 360 15.77 11.08 2.24
CA VAL A 360 14.30 11.09 2.15
C VAL A 360 13.90 10.23 0.97
N TYR A 361 13.06 9.23 1.22
CA TYR A 361 12.66 8.22 0.25
C TYR A 361 11.15 8.24 0.03
N PHE A 362 10.72 7.96 -1.19
CA PHE A 362 9.32 7.84 -1.59
C PHE A 362 8.91 6.37 -1.53
N GLU A 363 8.04 5.99 -0.59
CA GLU A 363 7.36 4.70 -0.64
C GLU A 363 6.03 4.87 -1.40
N LEU A 364 5.72 3.93 -2.28
CA LEU A 364 4.65 4.07 -3.28
C LEU A 364 3.24 3.76 -2.75
N GLY A 365 3.09 2.67 -1.99
CA GLY A 365 1.89 2.22 -1.28
C GLY A 365 0.55 2.44 -1.99
N SER A 366 -0.46 2.79 -1.20
CA SER A 366 -1.79 3.15 -1.70
C SER A 366 -1.79 4.28 -2.75
N THR A 367 -0.77 5.15 -2.79
CA THR A 367 -0.69 6.21 -3.80
C THR A 367 -0.47 5.63 -5.19
N PHE A 368 0.47 4.70 -5.35
CA PHE A 368 0.60 3.97 -6.60
C PHE A 368 -0.63 3.12 -6.87
N ASN A 369 -1.17 2.39 -5.87
CA ASN A 369 -2.36 1.56 -6.06
C ASN A 369 -3.52 2.36 -6.68
N ILE A 370 -3.87 3.50 -6.06
CA ILE A 370 -4.95 4.40 -6.47
C ILE A 370 -4.64 5.03 -7.83
N LEU A 371 -3.54 5.77 -7.97
CA LEU A 371 -3.28 6.54 -9.19
C LEU A 371 -3.11 5.61 -10.41
N SER A 372 -2.48 4.44 -10.26
CA SER A 372 -2.34 3.50 -11.39
C SER A 372 -3.68 2.93 -11.88
N SER A 373 -4.71 2.80 -11.04
CA SER A 373 -6.03 2.32 -11.47
C SER A 373 -7.03 3.43 -11.82
N SER A 374 -6.90 4.64 -11.25
CA SER A 374 -7.87 5.73 -11.43
C SER A 374 -7.40 6.94 -12.23
N ASP A 375 -6.10 7.20 -12.31
CA ASP A 375 -5.53 8.28 -13.11
C ASP A 375 -4.08 7.93 -13.53
N PRO A 376 -3.91 7.01 -14.51
CA PRO A 376 -2.59 6.55 -14.93
C PRO A 376 -1.67 7.69 -15.41
N ARG A 377 -2.22 8.75 -16.03
CA ARG A 377 -1.42 9.91 -16.46
C ARG A 377 -0.87 10.69 -15.26
N LYS A 378 -1.65 10.86 -14.18
CA LYS A 378 -1.15 11.46 -12.93
C LYS A 378 -0.17 10.54 -12.18
N CYS A 379 -0.34 9.22 -12.28
CA CYS A 379 0.67 8.26 -11.82
C CYS A 379 2.02 8.44 -12.53
N LEU A 380 2.00 8.64 -13.86
CA LEU A 380 3.21 8.93 -14.64
C LEU A 380 3.84 10.28 -14.28
N HIS A 381 3.03 11.32 -14.05
CA HIS A 381 3.51 12.60 -13.50
C HIS A 381 4.17 12.47 -12.13
N MET A 382 3.66 11.58 -11.27
CA MET A 382 4.24 11.30 -9.95
C MET A 382 5.64 10.70 -10.10
N LEU A 383 5.74 9.56 -10.82
CA LEU A 383 7.00 8.83 -10.98
C LEU A 383 8.04 9.64 -11.75
N GLY A 384 7.63 10.37 -12.79
CA GLY A 384 8.50 11.25 -13.57
C GLY A 384 9.15 12.34 -12.70
N GLN A 385 8.37 12.98 -11.83
CA GLN A 385 8.88 14.00 -10.91
C GLN A 385 9.77 13.40 -9.80
N MET A 386 9.41 12.25 -9.21
CA MET A 386 10.26 11.56 -8.23
C MET A 386 11.65 11.25 -8.82
N ILE A 387 11.70 10.67 -10.02
CA ILE A 387 12.95 10.32 -10.71
C ILE A 387 13.77 11.58 -11.04
N GLN A 388 13.13 12.66 -11.50
CA GLN A 388 13.83 13.92 -11.80
C GLN A 388 14.40 14.64 -10.56
N ILE A 389 13.76 14.52 -9.41
CA ILE A 389 14.08 15.32 -8.22
C ILE A 389 15.04 14.60 -7.28
N ALA A 390 14.82 13.30 -7.05
CA ALA A 390 15.62 12.49 -6.13
C ALA A 390 16.47 11.43 -6.84
N GLY A 391 15.96 10.86 -7.94
CA GLY A 391 16.53 9.70 -8.61
C GLY A 391 15.67 8.45 -8.41
N ALA A 392 15.77 7.48 -9.33
CA ALA A 392 15.05 6.22 -9.24
C ALA A 392 15.46 5.39 -8.00
N ASP A 393 16.66 5.60 -7.47
CA ASP A 393 17.19 4.94 -6.27
C ASP A 393 16.56 5.42 -4.94
N HIS A 394 15.77 6.49 -4.99
CA HIS A 394 15.04 7.04 -3.85
C HIS A 394 13.55 6.62 -3.80
N ILE A 395 13.11 5.77 -4.73
CA ILE A 395 11.72 5.29 -4.80
C ILE A 395 11.69 3.82 -4.38
N LEU A 396 10.77 3.47 -3.47
CA LEU A 396 10.67 2.17 -2.83
C LEU A 396 9.30 1.54 -3.08
N TRP A 397 9.31 0.26 -3.41
CA TRP A 397 8.08 -0.51 -3.55
C TRP A 397 7.49 -0.91 -2.19
N GLY A 398 6.27 -0.47 -1.95
CA GLY A 398 5.35 -1.05 -1.00
C GLY A 398 3.95 -0.98 -1.58
N THR A 399 3.03 -1.81 -1.07
CA THR A 399 1.71 -2.03 -1.71
C THR A 399 0.53 -1.67 -0.82
N ASP A 400 0.77 -1.58 0.49
CA ASP A 400 -0.25 -1.51 1.53
C ASP A 400 -1.23 -2.70 1.54
N SER A 401 -0.83 -3.83 0.96
CA SER A 401 -1.56 -5.09 1.02
C SER A 401 -1.50 -5.68 2.45
N ILE A 402 -2.54 -6.34 2.97
CA ILE A 402 -3.69 -6.87 2.22
C ILE A 402 -4.97 -6.03 2.33
N TRP A 403 -4.92 -4.75 2.74
CA TRP A 403 -6.14 -3.90 2.74
C TRP A 403 -6.77 -3.83 1.33
N ASN A 404 -5.90 -3.75 0.32
CA ASN A 404 -6.23 -3.82 -1.11
C ASN A 404 -6.00 -5.23 -1.69
N GLY A 405 -6.18 -6.29 -0.89
CA GLY A 405 -6.01 -7.69 -1.29
C GLY A 405 -4.57 -8.04 -1.70
N SER A 406 -4.41 -9.12 -2.47
CA SER A 406 -3.14 -9.49 -3.10
C SER A 406 -2.54 -8.33 -3.92
N PRO A 407 -1.22 -8.06 -3.81
CA PRO A 407 -0.57 -7.00 -4.57
C PRO A 407 -0.36 -7.34 -6.05
N GLN A 408 -0.74 -8.53 -6.53
CA GLN A 408 -0.44 -8.95 -7.91
C GLN A 408 -1.02 -8.02 -8.97
N GLY A 409 -2.20 -7.43 -8.72
CA GLY A 409 -2.76 -6.38 -9.57
C GLY A 409 -1.88 -5.13 -9.63
N GLN A 410 -1.24 -4.74 -8.53
CA GLN A 410 -0.31 -3.61 -8.49
C GLN A 410 1.01 -3.95 -9.20
N ILE A 411 1.57 -5.13 -8.93
CA ILE A 411 2.80 -5.64 -9.55
C ILE A 411 2.65 -5.71 -11.07
N ALA A 412 1.53 -6.27 -11.57
CA ALA A 412 1.25 -6.35 -13.00
C ALA A 412 1.12 -4.97 -13.65
N ARG A 413 0.39 -4.02 -13.02
CA ARG A 413 0.32 -2.63 -13.48
C ARG A 413 1.71 -2.00 -13.55
N PHE A 414 2.53 -2.10 -12.50
CA PHE A 414 3.85 -1.46 -12.47
C PHE A 414 4.81 -2.05 -13.52
N ARG A 415 4.83 -3.38 -13.68
CA ARG A 415 5.61 -4.06 -14.73
C ARG A 415 5.25 -3.55 -16.13
N ARG A 416 3.95 -3.41 -16.44
CA ARG A 416 3.48 -2.96 -17.75
C ARG A 416 3.42 -1.44 -17.90
N LEU A 417 3.59 -0.65 -16.84
CA LEU A 417 3.54 0.81 -16.91
C LEU A 417 4.68 1.36 -17.78
N LYS A 418 4.35 2.28 -18.70
CA LYS A 418 5.30 2.95 -19.60
C LYS A 418 5.10 4.45 -19.51
N MET A 419 6.21 5.20 -19.55
CA MET A 419 6.14 6.65 -19.63
C MET A 419 5.58 7.09 -20.98
N ASP A 420 4.50 7.89 -20.94
CA ASP A 420 3.82 8.44 -22.11
C ASP A 420 4.77 9.36 -22.89
N GLU A 421 4.83 9.18 -24.22
CA GLU A 421 5.79 9.90 -25.06
C GLU A 421 5.63 11.42 -25.00
N GLU A 422 4.41 11.93 -24.85
CA GLU A 422 4.17 13.37 -24.75
C GLU A 422 4.64 13.89 -23.39
N LEU A 423 4.56 13.09 -22.32
CA LEU A 423 5.18 13.43 -21.04
C LEU A 423 6.72 13.45 -21.12
N ILE A 424 7.35 12.51 -21.83
CA ILE A 424 8.80 12.53 -22.11
C ILE A 424 9.17 13.79 -22.91
N LYS A 425 8.47 14.06 -24.03
CA LYS A 425 8.73 15.21 -24.90
C LYS A 425 8.56 16.53 -24.17
N LYS A 426 7.46 16.69 -23.40
CA LYS A 426 7.09 17.95 -22.73
C LYS A 426 7.84 18.21 -21.43
N TYR A 427 7.90 17.24 -20.51
CA TYR A 427 8.45 17.44 -19.16
C TYR A 427 9.84 16.85 -18.98
N LYS A 428 10.38 16.13 -19.98
CA LYS A 428 11.69 15.44 -19.93
C LYS A 428 11.76 14.37 -18.82
N TYR A 429 10.64 13.72 -18.53
CA TYR A 429 10.64 12.55 -17.65
C TYR A 429 11.45 11.40 -18.28
N ALA A 430 12.09 10.60 -17.43
CA ALA A 430 12.79 9.40 -17.86
C ALA A 430 11.80 8.30 -18.30
N GLU A 431 12.25 7.41 -19.18
CA GLU A 431 11.55 6.16 -19.46
C GLU A 431 11.51 5.26 -18.23
N LEU A 432 10.43 4.49 -18.07
CA LEU A 432 10.32 3.46 -17.03
C LEU A 432 10.91 2.15 -17.56
N THR A 433 12.24 2.11 -17.68
CA THR A 433 12.98 0.93 -18.14
C THR A 433 12.85 -0.23 -17.15
N ASP A 434 13.12 -1.47 -17.60
CA ASP A 434 13.14 -2.64 -16.71
C ASP A 434 14.19 -2.49 -15.59
N GLU A 435 15.30 -1.80 -15.84
CA GLU A 435 16.29 -1.49 -14.79
C GLU A 435 15.67 -0.61 -13.68
N ILE A 436 15.00 0.48 -14.05
CA ILE A 436 14.31 1.37 -13.11
C ILE A 436 13.19 0.63 -12.37
N LYS A 437 12.39 -0.17 -13.09
CA LYS A 437 11.33 -1.00 -12.49
C LYS A 437 11.91 -2.00 -11.48
N ASN A 438 13.01 -2.69 -11.81
CA ASN A 438 13.70 -3.62 -10.91
C ASN A 438 14.32 -2.91 -9.70
N GLN A 439 14.89 -1.71 -9.88
CA GLN A 439 15.41 -0.88 -8.78
C GLN A 439 14.31 -0.61 -7.75
N ILE A 440 13.18 -0.08 -8.22
CA ILE A 440 12.02 0.29 -7.40
C ILE A 440 11.40 -0.94 -6.72
N LEU A 441 11.14 -2.02 -7.48
CA LEU A 441 10.46 -3.22 -7.00
C LEU A 441 11.17 -3.95 -5.86
N GLY A 442 12.47 -3.76 -5.66
CA GLY A 442 13.12 -4.33 -4.47
C GLY A 442 14.61 -4.08 -4.27
N LEU A 443 15.38 -3.67 -5.29
CA LEU A 443 16.84 -3.48 -5.11
C LEU A 443 17.15 -2.25 -4.23
N ASN A 444 16.36 -1.18 -4.35
CA ASN A 444 16.48 0.01 -3.51
C ASN A 444 16.22 -0.32 -2.03
N ALA A 445 15.12 -1.02 -1.75
CA ALA A 445 14.81 -1.50 -0.41
C ALA A 445 15.91 -2.45 0.11
N SER A 446 16.42 -3.35 -0.73
CA SER A 446 17.50 -4.28 -0.35
C SER A 446 18.73 -3.52 0.17
N LYS A 447 19.13 -2.43 -0.50
CA LYS A 447 20.23 -1.55 -0.08
C LYS A 447 19.97 -0.89 1.29
N LEU A 448 18.76 -0.39 1.53
CA LEU A 448 18.40 0.26 2.81
C LEU A 448 18.30 -0.71 3.99
N PHE A 449 17.87 -1.94 3.74
CA PHE A 449 17.69 -2.98 4.77
C PHE A 449 18.86 -3.97 4.86
N GLY A 450 19.98 -3.72 4.16
CA GLY A 450 21.19 -4.54 4.25
C GLY A 450 21.05 -5.96 3.67
N ILE A 451 20.08 -6.17 2.78
CA ILE A 451 19.83 -7.46 2.13
C ILE A 451 20.67 -7.56 0.85
N ASP A 452 21.39 -8.66 0.67
CA ASP A 452 21.93 -9.05 -0.64
C ASP A 452 20.80 -9.74 -1.44
N PRO A 453 20.24 -9.09 -2.49
CA PRO A 453 19.10 -9.64 -3.21
C PRO A 453 19.48 -10.91 -3.97
N LYS A 454 20.73 -11.08 -4.42
CA LYS A 454 21.16 -12.31 -5.12
C LYS A 454 21.22 -13.49 -4.15
N LYS A 455 21.77 -13.27 -2.95
CA LYS A 455 21.82 -14.30 -1.88
C LYS A 455 20.42 -14.63 -1.36
N ALA A 456 19.59 -13.63 -1.10
CA ALA A 456 18.21 -13.80 -0.65
C ALA A 456 17.39 -14.57 -1.70
N PHE A 457 17.37 -14.10 -2.96
CA PHE A 457 16.63 -14.75 -4.03
C PHE A 457 17.06 -16.20 -4.27
N LYS A 458 18.38 -16.49 -4.21
CA LYS A 458 18.89 -17.86 -4.33
C LYS A 458 18.39 -18.78 -3.22
N ALA A 459 18.36 -18.33 -1.97
CA ALA A 459 17.84 -19.12 -0.85
C ALA A 459 16.32 -19.32 -0.98
N ILE A 460 15.61 -18.26 -1.37
CA ILE A 460 14.16 -18.21 -1.56
C ILE A 460 13.68 -19.15 -2.67
N LYS A 461 14.37 -19.20 -3.81
CA LYS A 461 13.95 -19.98 -4.98
C LYS A 461 13.82 -21.48 -4.71
N THR A 462 14.50 -22.01 -3.69
CA THR A 462 14.45 -23.43 -3.29
C THR A 462 13.82 -23.65 -1.91
N ASP A 463 13.16 -22.64 -1.35
CA ASP A 463 12.56 -22.73 -0.01
C ASP A 463 11.15 -23.36 -0.03
N LYS A 464 10.67 -23.73 1.15
CA LYS A 464 9.38 -24.44 1.29
C LYS A 464 8.19 -23.60 0.83
N LEU A 465 8.27 -22.28 0.93
CA LEU A 465 7.18 -21.39 0.54
C LEU A 465 7.12 -21.21 -0.99
N SER A 466 8.28 -21.23 -1.67
CA SER A 466 8.34 -21.35 -3.14
C SER A 466 7.76 -22.68 -3.60
N ALA A 467 8.11 -23.81 -2.96
CA ALA A 467 7.54 -25.12 -3.31
C ALA A 467 6.00 -25.17 -3.09
N LEU A 468 5.49 -24.53 -2.03
CA LEU A 468 4.05 -24.37 -1.81
C LEU A 468 3.39 -23.48 -2.88
N LYS A 469 4.07 -22.41 -3.33
CA LYS A 469 3.59 -21.58 -4.46
C LYS A 469 3.55 -22.39 -5.76
N GLU A 470 4.58 -23.20 -6.05
CA GLU A 470 4.62 -24.06 -7.25
C GLU A 470 3.48 -25.09 -7.26
N GLU A 471 3.12 -25.67 -6.10
CA GLU A 471 1.94 -26.54 -6.00
C GLU A 471 0.64 -25.75 -6.20
N TYR A 472 0.49 -24.60 -5.55
CA TYR A 472 -0.67 -23.73 -5.68
C TYR A 472 -0.92 -23.27 -7.13
N LEU A 473 0.14 -22.93 -7.88
CA LEU A 473 0.06 -22.52 -9.28
C LEU A 473 -0.41 -23.62 -10.24
N LYS A 474 -0.53 -24.89 -9.81
CA LYS A 474 -1.17 -25.95 -10.61
C LYS A 474 -2.69 -25.83 -10.65
N ASN A 475 -3.29 -25.20 -9.64
CA ASN A 475 -4.72 -24.92 -9.57
C ASN A 475 -4.95 -23.59 -8.83
N PRO A 476 -4.57 -22.45 -9.45
CA PRO A 476 -4.57 -21.16 -8.79
C PRO A 476 -6.00 -20.68 -8.53
N ALA A 477 -6.22 -20.14 -7.34
CA ALA A 477 -7.48 -19.56 -6.90
C ALA A 477 -7.24 -18.16 -6.31
N PRO A 478 -6.83 -17.17 -7.12
CA PRO A 478 -6.60 -15.83 -6.64
C PRO A 478 -7.92 -15.21 -6.20
N SER A 479 -7.88 -14.46 -5.10
CA SER A 479 -9.08 -13.85 -4.52
C SER A 479 -9.62 -12.70 -5.37
N ASN A 480 -8.70 -11.91 -5.96
CA ASN A 480 -8.93 -10.56 -6.53
C ASN A 480 -9.73 -9.62 -5.60
N THR A 481 -9.93 -9.99 -4.33
CA THR A 481 -10.86 -9.33 -3.42
C THR A 481 -10.19 -8.11 -2.81
N GLN A 482 -10.91 -7.01 -2.72
CA GLN A 482 -10.42 -5.80 -2.04
C GLN A 482 -11.23 -5.61 -0.75
N TYR A 483 -10.58 -5.38 0.38
CA TYR A 483 -11.26 -5.39 1.69
C TYR A 483 -11.71 -4.01 2.17
N GLY A 484 -11.38 -2.97 1.40
CA GLY A 484 -11.73 -1.59 1.64
C GLY A 484 -13.17 -1.19 1.33
N TRP A 485 -13.41 0.12 1.31
CA TRP A 485 -14.71 0.74 0.95
C TRP A 485 -14.71 1.28 -0.48
N VAL A 486 -15.89 1.36 -1.11
CA VAL A 486 -16.15 2.05 -2.39
C VAL A 486 -17.47 2.82 -2.35
N TRP A 487 -17.60 3.82 -3.23
CA TRP A 487 -18.86 4.53 -3.49
C TRP A 487 -19.73 3.83 -4.55
N VAL A 488 -21.06 3.84 -4.39
CA VAL A 488 -22.00 3.17 -5.32
C VAL A 488 -23.27 3.94 -5.74
N GLY A 489 -23.57 5.13 -5.19
CA GLY A 489 -24.89 5.79 -5.39
C GLY A 489 -26.03 5.07 -4.63
N ASP A 490 -27.29 5.52 -4.56
CA ASP A 490 -27.89 6.84 -4.83
C ASP A 490 -28.44 7.50 -3.54
N GLY A 491 -28.21 6.91 -2.36
CA GLY A 491 -28.62 7.45 -1.06
C GLY A 491 -27.58 8.36 -0.39
N GLU A 492 -28.02 9.12 0.61
CA GLU A 492 -27.17 9.98 1.46
C GLU A 492 -25.93 9.22 2.02
N PRO A 493 -24.83 9.92 2.33
CA PRO A 493 -23.63 9.27 2.81
C PRO A 493 -23.81 8.84 4.26
N THR A 494 -23.99 7.53 4.47
CA THR A 494 -23.76 6.91 5.78
C THR A 494 -22.27 7.03 6.13
N THR A 495 -21.94 7.37 7.38
CA THR A 495 -20.55 7.51 7.82
C THR A 495 -19.78 6.20 7.58
N PRO A 496 -18.51 6.23 7.10
CA PRO A 496 -17.61 5.10 7.30
C PRO A 496 -17.59 4.77 8.79
N VAL A 497 -17.94 3.53 9.14
CA VAL A 497 -18.30 3.16 10.52
C VAL A 497 -17.13 3.43 11.48
N GLY A 498 -17.41 4.04 12.64
CA GLY A 498 -16.40 4.58 13.57
C GLY A 498 -16.55 6.08 13.88
N GLY A 499 -17.65 6.71 13.45
CA GLY A 499 -17.98 8.12 13.71
C GLY A 499 -19.21 8.34 14.62
N GLU A 500 -19.39 7.49 15.64
CA GLU A 500 -20.25 7.75 16.81
C GLU A 500 -19.38 7.79 18.08
#